data_AF-A0A970CFP5-F1
#
_entry.id   AF-A0A970CFP5-F1
#
_cell.length_a   1.000
_cell.length_b   1.000
_cell.length_c   1.000
_cell.angle_alpha   90.00
_cell.angle_beta   90.00
_cell.angle_gamma   90.00
#
_symmetry.space_group_name_H-M   'P 1'
#
loop_
_entity.id
_entity.type
_entity.pdbx_description
1 polymer ?
#
loop_
_entity_poly.entity_id
_entity_poly.type
_entity_poly.pdbx_seq_one_letter_code
_entity_poly.pdbx_strand_id
1 'polypeptide(L)'
;MQVQKLYHRCGHPILVLKKSVGNSTEILYIDGNRPFIERKDGYKNPNVIKQCPECTGFIKMEKLLSVKPDTAQAKGPSGYIPARI
;
A
#
# COMPACT_ATOMS: atom_id res chain seq x y z
N MET A 1 1.65 19.53 -7.08
CA MET A 1 1.21 18.29 -6.39
C MET A 1 1.85 17.12 -7.11
N GLN A 2 2.51 16.21 -6.38
CA GLN A 2 3.09 15.01 -6.96
C GLN A 2 2.39 13.79 -6.36
N VAL A 3 1.83 12.95 -7.23
CA VAL A 3 1.24 11.66 -6.87
C VAL A 3 2.20 10.57 -7.32
N GLN A 4 2.54 9.66 -6.41
CA GLN A 4 3.36 8.49 -6.72
C GLN A 4 2.56 7.22 -6.40
N LYS A 5 2.57 6.25 -7.31
CA LYS A 5 1.98 4.93 -7.07
C LYS A 5 3.05 4.01 -6.51
N LEU A 6 2.83 3.52 -5.31
CA LEU A 6 3.66 2.53 -4.63
C LEU A 6 2.80 1.32 -4.25
N TYR A 7 3.42 0.30 -3.67
CA TYR A 7 2.78 -0.94 -3.25
C TYR A 7 3.13 -1.28 -1.82
N HIS A 8 2.15 -1.78 -1.07
CA HIS A 8 2.40 -2.42 0.20
C HIS A 8 3.08 -3.79 -0.02
N ARG A 9 3.75 -4.32 1.01
CA ARG A 9 4.40 -5.65 0.96
C ARG A 9 3.46 -6.79 0.54
N CYS A 10 2.14 -6.63 0.76
CA CYS A 10 1.14 -7.62 0.38
C CYS A 10 0.72 -7.53 -1.09
N GLY A 11 1.21 -6.53 -1.85
CA GLY A 11 0.81 -6.28 -3.23
C GLY A 11 -0.24 -5.19 -3.41
N HIS A 12 -0.79 -4.66 -2.32
CA HIS A 12 -1.86 -3.65 -2.37
C HIS A 12 -1.34 -2.29 -2.88
N PRO A 13 -1.96 -1.69 -3.91
CA PRO A 13 -1.53 -0.40 -4.44
C PRO A 13 -1.88 0.75 -3.49
N ILE A 14 -0.92 1.65 -3.27
CA ILE A 14 -1.04 2.84 -2.43
C ILE A 14 -0.59 4.06 -3.23
N LEU A 15 -1.43 5.09 -3.26
CA LEU A 15 -1.11 6.37 -3.89
C LEU A 15 -0.56 7.32 -2.81
N VAL A 16 0.69 7.74 -2.97
CA VAL A 16 1.34 8.72 -2.09
C VAL A 16 1.17 10.10 -2.70
N LEU A 17 0.42 10.96 -2.04
CA LEU A 17 0.24 12.36 -2.41
C LEU A 17 1.12 13.22 -1.51
N LYS A 18 2.03 13.99 -2.12
CA LYS A 18 2.78 15.03 -1.42
C LYS A 18 2.12 16.38 -1.69
N LYS A 19 1.61 17.01 -0.63
CA LYS A 19 0.96 18.33 -0.69
C LYS A 19 1.78 19.34 0.10
N SER A 20 2.09 20.46 -0.51
CA SER A 20 2.69 21.60 0.19
C SER A 20 1.59 22.32 0.97
N VAL A 21 1.78 22.47 2.27
CA VAL A 21 0.88 23.18 3.19
C VAL A 21 1.71 24.27 3.88
N GLY A 22 1.68 25.48 3.32
CA GLY A 22 2.57 26.57 3.73
C GLY A 22 4.03 26.22 3.49
N ASN A 23 4.86 26.33 4.54
CA ASN A 23 6.29 25.97 4.52
C ASN A 23 6.55 24.47 4.76
N SER A 24 5.51 23.67 4.98
CA SER A 24 5.61 22.24 5.29
C SER A 24 5.13 21.37 4.12
N THR A 25 5.63 20.13 4.06
CA THR A 25 5.12 19.11 3.12
C THR A 25 4.36 18.05 3.89
N GLU A 26 3.07 17.91 3.60
CA GLU A 26 2.22 16.84 4.12
C GLU A 26 2.23 15.65 3.15
N ILE A 27 2.40 14.44 3.69
CA ILE A 27 2.37 13.19 2.94
C ILE A 27 1.08 12.46 3.29
N LEU A 28 0.22 12.25 2.29
CA LEU A 28 -1.03 11.52 2.43
C LEU A 28 -0.92 10.19 1.68
N TYR A 29 -1.36 9.12 2.31
CA TYR A 29 -1.46 7.79 1.70
C TYR A 29 -2.92 7.53 1.35
N ILE A 30 -3.18 7.31 0.07
CA ILE A 30 -4.51 7.11 -0.48
C ILE A 30 -4.62 5.68 -0.99
N ASP A 31 -5.78 5.06 -0.80
CA ASP A 31 -6.04 3.74 -1.32
C ASP A 31 -5.99 3.70 -2.87
N GLY A 32 -5.17 2.85 -3.45
CA GLY A 32 -5.01 2.78 -4.91
C GLY A 32 -6.19 2.14 -5.64
N ASN A 33 -7.00 1.30 -4.97
CA ASN A 33 -8.16 0.63 -5.57
C ASN A 33 -9.42 1.49 -5.42
N ARG A 34 -9.53 2.25 -4.33
CA ARG A 34 -10.64 3.15 -4.01
C ARG A 34 -10.11 4.53 -3.62
N PRO A 35 -9.61 5.33 -4.57
CA PRO A 35 -8.92 6.58 -4.27
C PRO A 35 -9.82 7.69 -3.69
N PHE A 36 -11.13 7.58 -3.87
CA PHE A 36 -12.10 8.57 -3.41
C PHE A 36 -13.21 7.92 -2.58
N ILE A 37 -13.63 8.61 -1.54
CA ILE A 37 -14.86 8.32 -0.79
C ILE A 37 -15.89 9.36 -1.19
N GLU A 38 -17.04 8.88 -1.66
CA GLU A 38 -18.20 9.73 -1.94
C GLU A 38 -18.95 10.00 -0.62
N ARG A 39 -19.16 11.28 -0.31
CA ARG A 39 -20.01 11.69 0.81
C ARG A 39 -21.47 11.77 0.37
N LYS A 40 -22.38 11.75 1.35
CA LYS A 40 -23.84 11.88 1.14
C LYS A 40 -24.22 13.14 0.34
N ASP A 41 -23.40 14.18 0.41
CA ASP A 41 -23.59 15.45 -0.32
C ASP A 41 -23.03 15.43 -1.76
N GLY A 42 -22.59 14.28 -2.28
CA GLY A 42 -22.00 14.13 -3.62
C GLY A 42 -20.53 14.56 -3.74
N TYR A 43 -19.94 15.11 -2.69
CA TYR A 43 -18.52 15.49 -2.66
C TYR A 43 -17.60 14.26 -2.56
N LYS A 44 -16.55 14.24 -3.39
CA LYS A 44 -15.51 13.18 -3.40
C LYS A 44 -14.29 13.64 -2.62
N ASN A 45 -14.02 13.00 -1.49
CA ASN A 45 -12.81 13.24 -0.72
C ASN A 45 -11.79 12.12 -0.95
N PRO A 46 -10.48 12.41 -0.93
CA PRO A 46 -9.46 11.38 -1.04
C PRO A 46 -9.59 10.36 0.10
N ASN A 47 -9.53 9.07 -0.24
CA ASN A 47 -9.60 7.97 0.70
C ASN A 47 -8.26 7.78 1.42
N VAL A 48 -7.98 8.63 2.41
CA VAL A 48 -6.72 8.59 3.15
C VAL A 48 -6.72 7.41 4.12
N ILE A 49 -5.75 6.50 3.93
CA ILE A 49 -5.60 5.27 4.72
C ILE A 49 -4.30 5.30 5.53
N LYS A 50 -4.37 4.91 6.81
CA LYS A 50 -3.18 4.70 7.67
C LYS A 50 -2.75 3.25 7.73
N GLN A 51 -3.67 2.34 7.43
CA GLN A 51 -3.49 0.90 7.43
C GLN A 51 -3.90 0.34 6.08
N CYS A 52 -3.18 -0.67 5.61
CA CYS A 52 -3.51 -1.39 4.40
C CYS A 52 -4.85 -2.13 4.60
N PRO A 53 -5.85 -1.96 3.73
CA PRO A 53 -7.14 -2.63 3.89
C PRO A 53 -7.06 -4.15 3.69
N GLU A 54 -6.05 -4.67 2.97
CA GLU A 54 -5.94 -6.10 2.72
C GLU A 54 -5.26 -6.87 3.86
N CYS A 55 -4.19 -6.32 4.44
CA CYS A 55 -3.40 -7.05 5.44
C CYS A 55 -3.28 -6.30 6.78
N THR A 56 -4.09 -5.25 6.96
CA THR A 56 -4.19 -4.38 8.17
C THR A 56 -2.87 -3.77 8.67
N GLY A 57 -1.79 -3.90 7.89
CA GLY A 57 -0.47 -3.41 8.24
C GLY A 57 -0.38 -1.90 8.16
N PHE A 58 0.44 -1.29 9.02
CA PHE A 58 0.69 0.14 8.99
C PHE A 58 1.40 0.57 7.71
N ILE A 59 0.88 1.62 7.08
CA ILE A 59 1.48 2.23 5.91
C ILE A 59 2.54 3.24 6.36
N LYS A 60 3.78 2.99 5.97
CA LYS A 60 4.91 3.89 6.17
C LYS A 60 5.70 4.00 4.87
N MET A 61 6.11 5.20 4.50
CA MET A 61 6.89 5.45 3.27
C MET A 61 8.07 4.49 3.11
N GLU A 62 8.80 4.22 4.19
CA GLU A 62 9.96 3.32 4.22
C GLU A 62 9.63 1.85 3.87
N LYS A 63 8.37 1.43 4.02
CA LYS A 63 7.91 0.05 3.78
C LYS A 63 7.17 -0.11 2.45
N LEU A 64 7.04 0.97 1.68
CA LEU A 64 6.36 0.95 0.39
C LEU A 64 7.35 0.63 -0.72
N LEU A 65 6.90 -0.18 -1.65
CA LEU A 65 7.67 -0.67 -2.78
C LEU A 65 7.26 0.07 -4.05
N SER A 66 8.23 0.47 -4.87
CA SER A 66 7.96 1.11 -6.17
C SER A 66 7.39 0.13 -7.20
N VAL A 67 7.63 -1.16 -6.99
CA VAL A 67 7.18 -2.26 -7.86
C VAL A 67 6.24 -3.15 -7.07
N LYS A 68 5.21 -3.69 -7.72
CA LYS A 68 4.28 -4.63 -7.09
C LYS A 68 5.07 -5.88 -6.68
N PRO A 69 5.10 -6.25 -5.39
CA PRO A 69 5.73 -7.49 -4.97
C PRO A 69 4.98 -8.67 -5.58
N ASP A 70 5.73 -9.60 -6.15
CA ASP A 70 5.20 -10.87 -6.60
C ASP A 70 4.94 -11.73 -5.34
N THR A 71 3.73 -11.62 -4.78
CA THR A 71 3.31 -12.45 -3.63
C THR A 71 2.98 -13.89 -4.05
N ALA A 72 3.49 -14.34 -5.20
CA ALA A 72 3.57 -15.74 -5.56
C ALA A 72 4.26 -16.47 -4.40
N GLN A 73 3.42 -17.21 -3.70
CA GLN A 73 3.71 -18.08 -2.59
C GLN A 73 4.68 -19.17 -3.09
N ALA A 74 5.96 -18.86 -3.18
CA ALA A 74 7.02 -19.87 -3.21
C ALA A 74 7.22 -20.40 -1.78
N LYS A 75 6.15 -20.89 -1.16
CA LYS A 75 6.29 -22.01 -0.23
C LYS A 75 6.60 -23.21 -1.11
N GLY A 76 7.85 -23.32 -1.57
CA GLY A 76 8.36 -24.63 -1.92
C GLY A 76 8.10 -25.52 -0.70
N PRO A 77 7.50 -26.71 -0.86
CA PRO A 77 7.43 -27.65 0.24
C PRO A 77 8.88 -27.84 0.67
N SER A 78 9.18 -27.53 1.93
CA SER A 78 10.44 -27.93 2.56
C SER A 78 10.38 -29.45 2.57
N GLY A 79 10.84 -30.05 1.47
CA GLY A 79 10.87 -31.48 1.28
C GLY A 79 11.79 -32.04 2.35
N TYR A 80 11.19 -32.72 3.31
CA TYR A 80 11.92 -33.55 4.25
C TYR A 80 12.66 -34.60 3.40
N ILE A 81 13.99 -34.50 3.33
CA ILE A 81 14.83 -35.53 2.74
C ILE A 81 15.15 -36.50 3.89
N PRO A 82 14.51 -37.67 4.01
CA PRO A 82 14.94 -38.64 5.00
C PRO A 82 16.33 -39.14 4.62
N ALA A 83 17.26 -39.10 5.59
CA ALA A 83 18.56 -39.72 5.45
C ALA A 83 18.36 -41.23 5.26
N ARG A 84 18.88 -41.78 4.17
CA ARG A 84 18.90 -43.23 3.94
C ARG A 84 19.77 -43.88 5.02
N ILE A 85 19.20 -44.86 5.72
CA ILE A 85 19.94 -45.85 6.52
C ILE A 85 20.07 -47.10 5.66
#